data_AF-A0A3M2GSK3-F1
#
_entry.id   AF-A0A3M2GSK3-F1
#
_cell.length_a   1.000
_cell.length_b   1.000
_cell.length_c   1.000
_cell.angle_alpha   90.00
_cell.angle_beta   90.00
_cell.angle_gamma   90.00
#
_symmetry.space_group_name_H-M   'P 1'
#
loop_
_entity.id
_entity.type
_entity.pdbx_description
1 polymer ?
#
loop_
_entity_poly.entity_id
_entity_poly.type
_entity_poly.pdbx_seq_one_letter_code
_entity_poly.pdbx_strand_id
1 'polypeptide(L)'
;MRIEELQERQKEFLKNVFEIEELPESEELEDFLSSRGCKLYQCMGCGKLIFHDNYEFWNLSDCCDDNSKLVEDGLLCEVCYSRTPENLKHWIFFRPTYYKDVDFKI
;
A
#
# COMPACT_ATOMS: atom_id res chain seq x y z
N MET A 1 8.44 -13.37 7.64
CA MET A 1 9.66 -12.80 7.05
C MET A 1 10.30 -11.96 8.13
N ARG A 2 11.61 -12.09 8.29
CA ARG A 2 12.35 -11.30 9.27
C ARG A 2 12.65 -9.92 8.75
N ILE A 3 12.81 -8.98 9.66
CA ILE A 3 13.17 -7.60 9.32
C ILE A 3 14.54 -7.54 8.64
N GLU A 4 15.48 -8.42 8.99
CA GLU A 4 16.79 -8.52 8.32
C GLU A 4 16.69 -8.81 6.81
N GLU A 5 15.63 -9.47 6.36
CA GLU A 5 15.41 -9.86 4.96
C GLU A 5 14.84 -8.71 4.10
N LEU A 6 14.42 -7.61 4.73
CA LEU A 6 13.90 -6.44 4.02
C LEU A 6 15.02 -5.69 3.29
N GLN A 7 14.67 -5.10 2.15
CA GLN A 7 15.58 -4.19 1.46
C GLN A 7 15.82 -2.93 2.31
N GLU A 8 16.99 -2.31 2.15
CA GLU A 8 17.36 -1.13 2.92
C GLU A 8 16.32 -0.01 2.82
N ARG A 9 15.77 0.21 1.61
CA ARG A 9 14.71 1.20 1.39
C ARG A 9 13.44 0.91 2.20
N GLN A 10 13.08 -0.36 2.37
CA GLN A 10 11.92 -0.78 3.17
C GLN A 10 12.19 -0.60 4.66
N LYS A 11 13.43 -0.88 5.10
CA LYS A 11 13.88 -0.61 6.48
C LYS A 11 13.82 0.88 6.79
N GLU A 12 14.37 1.74 5.92
CA GLU A 12 14.29 3.19 6.06
C GLU A 12 12.85 3.69 6.09
N PHE A 13 11.98 3.15 5.23
CA PHE A 13 10.57 3.50 5.23
C PHE A 13 9.89 3.16 6.57
N LEU A 14 10.10 1.96 7.11
CA LEU A 14 9.58 1.59 8.44
C LEU A 14 10.12 2.50 9.55
N LYS A 15 11.42 2.82 9.51
CA LYS A 15 12.04 3.75 10.47
C LYS A 15 11.38 5.12 10.46
N ASN A 16 11.09 5.65 9.27
CA ASN A 16 10.41 6.93 9.11
C ASN A 16 8.96 6.87 9.61
N VAL A 17 8.20 5.83 9.23
CA VAL A 17 6.79 5.68 9.62
C VAL A 17 6.63 5.57 11.15
N PHE A 18 7.53 4.84 11.82
CA PHE A 18 7.47 4.64 13.27
C PHE A 18 8.34 5.61 14.08
N GLU A 19 9.02 6.56 13.41
CA GLU A 19 9.94 7.52 14.02
C GLU A 19 11.01 6.86 14.92
N ILE A 20 11.66 5.80 14.42
CA ILE A 20 12.70 5.05 15.14
C ILE A 20 14.02 5.02 14.38
N GLU A 21 15.14 4.98 15.11
CA GLU A 21 16.49 4.95 14.53
C GLU A 21 16.94 3.54 14.15
N GLU A 22 16.58 2.54 14.96
CA GLU A 22 16.99 1.16 14.83
C GLU A 22 15.79 0.22 14.72
N LEU A 23 15.90 -0.78 13.85
CA LEU A 23 14.91 -1.83 13.68
C LEU A 23 15.39 -3.12 14.35
N PRO A 24 14.49 -3.89 14.98
CA PRO A 24 14.83 -5.19 15.55
C PRO A 24 15.00 -6.23 14.43
N GLU A 25 16.21 -6.32 13.86
CA GLU A 25 16.47 -7.10 12.64
C GLU A 25 16.12 -8.60 12.77
N SER A 26 16.25 -9.16 13.97
CA SER A 26 15.98 -10.58 14.26
C SER A 26 14.50 -10.91 14.49
N GLU A 27 13.63 -9.91 14.59
CA GLU A 27 12.20 -10.08 14.82
C GLU A 27 11.46 -10.34 13.50
N GLU A 28 10.37 -11.11 13.56
CA GLU A 28 9.47 -11.26 12.41
C GLU A 28 8.73 -9.95 12.16
N LEU A 29 8.63 -9.54 10.89
CA LEU A 29 7.97 -8.29 10.49
C LEU A 29 6.52 -8.20 11.01
N GLU A 30 5.80 -9.32 10.98
CA GLU A 30 4.40 -9.38 11.43
C GLU A 30 4.28 -9.14 12.94
N ASP A 31 5.21 -9.68 13.74
CA ASP A 31 5.25 -9.49 15.19
C ASP A 31 5.60 -8.05 15.53
N PHE A 32 6.62 -7.48 14.87
CA PHE A 32 7.01 -6.08 15.02
C PHE A 32 5.84 -5.14 14.72
N LEU A 33 5.18 -5.31 13.58
CA LEU A 33 4.03 -4.50 13.19
C LEU A 33 2.86 -4.67 14.18
N SER A 34 2.58 -5.90 14.60
CA SER A 34 1.52 -6.20 15.56
C SER A 34 1.78 -5.55 16.91
N SER A 35 3.04 -5.53 17.38
CA SER A 35 3.44 -4.83 18.62
C SER A 35 3.19 -3.32 18.57
N ARG A 36 3.19 -2.74 17.36
CA ARG A 36 2.90 -1.34 17.08
C ARG A 36 1.43 -1.08 16.72
N GLY A 37 0.56 -2.08 16.87
CA GLY A 37 -0.87 -1.98 16.56
C GLY A 37 -1.18 -2.00 15.05
N CYS A 38 -0.19 -2.33 14.22
CA CYS A 38 -0.36 -2.49 12.80
C CYS A 38 -0.64 -3.94 12.44
N LYS A 39 -1.39 -4.17 11.36
CA LYS A 39 -1.57 -5.51 10.79
C LYS A 39 -1.03 -5.55 9.38
N LEU A 40 -0.27 -6.61 9.07
CA LEU A 40 0.31 -6.85 7.76
C LEU A 40 -0.67 -7.61 6.86
N TYR A 41 -0.73 -7.20 5.61
CA TYR A 41 -1.55 -7.77 4.55
C TYR A 41 -0.69 -7.99 3.31
N GLN A 42 -1.13 -8.95 2.51
CA GLN A 42 -0.66 -9.10 1.16
C GLN A 42 -1.80 -8.75 0.19
N CYS A 43 -1.53 -7.85 -0.74
CA CYS A 43 -2.50 -7.46 -1.76
C CYS A 43 -2.90 -8.69 -2.58
N MET A 44 -4.20 -8.97 -2.65
CA MET A 44 -4.73 -10.13 -3.36
C MET A 44 -4.47 -10.10 -4.87
N GLY A 45 -4.29 -8.89 -5.46
CA GLY A 45 -4.12 -8.73 -6.90
C GLY A 45 -2.66 -8.77 -7.38
N CYS A 46 -1.71 -8.30 -6.58
CA CYS A 46 -0.31 -8.15 -7.00
C CYS A 46 0.73 -8.65 -6.00
N GLY A 47 0.29 -9.14 -4.83
CA GLY A 47 1.19 -9.70 -3.82
C GLY A 47 1.99 -8.68 -3.02
N LYS A 48 1.79 -7.37 -3.22
CA LYS A 48 2.48 -6.31 -2.47
C LYS A 48 2.15 -6.37 -0.98
N LEU A 49 3.15 -6.07 -0.15
CA LEU A 49 3.03 -6.05 1.30
C LEU A 49 2.53 -4.68 1.74
N ILE A 50 1.43 -4.68 2.49
CA ILE A 50 0.74 -3.47 2.94
C ILE A 50 0.43 -3.64 4.40
N PHE A 51 0.71 -2.65 5.22
CA PHE A 51 0.33 -2.66 6.62
C PHE A 51 -0.60 -1.48 6.93
N HIS A 52 -1.44 -1.64 7.95
CA HIS A 52 -2.35 -0.59 8.40
C HIS A 52 -2.44 -0.57 9.92
N ASP A 53 -2.61 0.62 10.49
CA ASP A 53 -2.73 0.88 11.94
C ASP A 53 -4.19 1.15 12.38
N ASN A 54 -5.15 0.86 11.50
CA ASN A 54 -6.58 1.21 11.59
C ASN A 54 -6.93 2.66 11.22
N TYR A 55 -5.96 3.48 10.85
CA TYR A 55 -6.18 4.83 10.34
C TYR A 55 -5.65 4.96 8.90
N GLU A 56 -4.39 4.62 8.67
CA GLU A 56 -3.70 4.74 7.38
C GLU A 56 -3.22 3.39 6.86
N PHE A 57 -3.01 3.31 5.54
CA PHE A 57 -2.39 2.16 4.89
C PHE A 57 -1.05 2.60 4.31
N TRP A 58 -0.05 1.74 4.48
CA TRP A 58 1.29 1.94 3.94
C TRP A 58 1.72 0.74 3.12
N ASN A 59 2.25 1.00 1.94
CA ASN A 59 2.75 -0.02 1.04
C ASN A 59 4.24 -0.20 1.27
N LEU A 60 4.60 -1.29 1.94
CA LEU A 60 5.98 -1.63 2.24
C LEU A 60 6.75 -2.06 0.98
N SER A 61 6.07 -2.56 -0.06
CA SER A 61 6.72 -2.92 -1.31
C SER A 61 7.14 -1.70 -2.14
N ASP A 62 6.32 -0.66 -2.18
CA ASP A 62 6.59 0.57 -2.93
C ASP A 62 7.19 1.70 -2.06
N CYS A 63 7.16 1.54 -0.74
CA CYS A 63 7.60 2.50 0.28
C CYS A 63 6.86 3.85 0.16
N CYS A 64 5.53 3.81 0.24
CA CYS A 64 4.66 4.99 0.15
C CYS A 64 3.36 4.80 0.93
N ASP A 65 2.67 5.91 1.18
CA ASP A 65 1.25 5.86 1.58
C ASP A 65 0.44 5.21 0.46
N ASP A 66 -0.62 4.49 0.83
CA ASP A 66 -1.45 3.75 -0.11
C ASP A 66 -2.93 3.96 0.24
N ASN A 67 -3.79 4.17 -0.76
CA ASN A 67 -5.24 4.20 -0.56
C ASN A 67 -5.84 2.81 -0.70
N SER A 68 -5.24 1.85 0.01
CA SER A 68 -5.65 0.45 -0.02
C SER A 68 -7.05 0.26 0.54
N LYS A 69 -7.71 -0.81 0.12
CA LYS A 69 -9.08 -1.13 0.52
C LYS A 69 -9.18 -2.53 1.08
N LEU A 70 -9.77 -2.65 2.26
CA LEU A 70 -10.25 -3.91 2.80
C LEU A 70 -11.53 -4.34 2.06
N VAL A 71 -11.51 -5.56 1.56
CA VAL A 71 -12.62 -6.27 0.91
C VAL A 71 -12.96 -7.51 1.74
N GLU A 72 -14.08 -8.17 1.45
CA GLU A 72 -14.56 -9.33 2.23
C GLU A 72 -13.49 -10.41 2.40
N ASP A 73 -12.71 -10.68 1.35
CA ASP A 73 -11.71 -11.75 1.32
C ASP A 73 -10.27 -11.29 1.67
N GLY A 74 -10.05 -10.01 1.96
CA GLY A 74 -8.69 -9.52 2.25
C GLY A 74 -8.47 -8.04 1.90
N LEU A 75 -7.35 -7.74 1.24
CA LEU A 75 -6.94 -6.38 0.93
C LEU A 75 -6.50 -6.23 -0.54
N LEU A 76 -6.89 -5.11 -1.15
CA LEU A 76 -6.40 -4.67 -2.45
C LEU A 76 -5.64 -3.36 -2.30
N CYS A 77 -4.44 -3.27 -2.87
CA CYS A 77 -3.71 -2.01 -2.98
C CYS A 77 -4.48 -1.00 -3.84
N GLU A 78 -4.17 0.29 -3.73
CA GLU A 78 -4.82 1.36 -4.50
C GLU A 78 -4.90 1.04 -6.00
N VAL A 79 -3.80 0.53 -6.57
CA VAL A 79 -3.74 0.19 -8.00
C VAL A 79 -4.64 -0.99 -8.36
N CYS A 80 -4.67 -2.04 -7.53
CA CYS A 80 -5.53 -3.19 -7.79
C CYS A 80 -7.01 -2.85 -7.53
N TYR A 81 -7.29 -2.07 -6.49
CA TYR A 81 -8.63 -1.64 -6.16
C TYR A 81 -9.20 -0.72 -7.24
N SER A 82 -8.42 0.22 -7.79
CA SER A 82 -8.87 1.11 -8.89
C SER A 82 -9.28 0.35 -10.17
N ARG A 83 -8.78 -0.87 -10.37
CA ARG A 83 -9.13 -1.75 -11.49
C ARG A 83 -10.34 -2.64 -11.24
N THR A 84 -10.93 -2.61 -10.04
CA THR A 84 -12.11 -3.43 -9.74
C THR A 84 -13.33 -2.95 -10.53
N PRO A 85 -14.29 -3.83 -10.85
CA PRO A 85 -15.57 -3.44 -11.44
C PRO A 85 -16.30 -2.37 -10.62
N GLU A 86 -16.14 -2.40 -9.29
CA GLU A 86 -16.71 -1.40 -8.40
C GLU A 86 -16.19 0.02 -8.67
N ASN A 87 -14.89 0.20 -8.89
CA ASN A 87 -14.34 1.50 -9.24
C ASN A 87 -14.52 1.84 -10.73
N LEU A 88 -14.47 0.82 -11.60
CA LEU A 88 -14.67 1.01 -13.04
C LEU A 88 -16.12 1.33 -13.43
N LYS A 89 -17.12 0.96 -12.62
CA LYS A 89 -18.52 1.33 -12.89
C LYS A 89 -18.68 2.85 -13.02
N HIS A 90 -17.97 3.62 -12.19
CA HIS A 90 -17.99 5.08 -12.26
C HIS A 90 -17.42 5.59 -13.59
N TRP A 91 -16.38 4.95 -14.13
CA TRP A 91 -15.79 5.31 -15.42
C TRP A 91 -16.69 5.02 -16.63
N ILE A 92 -17.43 3.91 -16.60
CA ILE A 92 -18.32 3.52 -17.70
C ILE A 92 -19.55 4.43 -17.76
N PHE A 93 -20.09 4.81 -16.60
CA PHE A 93 -21.28 5.67 -16.52
C PHE A 93 -20.96 7.18 -16.60
N PHE A 94 -19.73 7.60 -16.27
CA PHE A 94 -19.26 8.98 -16.44
C PHE A 94 -18.20 9.07 -17.53
N ARG A 95 -18.56 8.79 -18.78
CA ARG A 95 -17.75 9.27 -19.91
C ARG A 95 -17.64 10.79 -19.79
N PRO A 96 -16.43 11.36 -19.68
CA PRO A 96 -16.27 12.81 -19.68
C PRO A 96 -16.89 13.36 -20.96
N THR A 97 -17.88 14.22 -20.84
CA THR A 97 -18.47 14.92 -21.99
C THR A 97 -17.55 15.98 -22.57
N TYR A 98 -16.44 16.24 -21.88
CA TYR A 98 -15.43 17.21 -22.24
C TYR A 98 -14.03 16.58 -22.09
N TYR A 99 -13.32 16.49 -23.20
CA TYR A 99 -11.88 16.21 -23.25
C TYR A 99 -11.20 17.45 -23.83
N LYS A 100 -10.13 17.90 -23.17
CA LYS A 100 -9.29 18.98 -23.69
C LYS A 100 -8.06 18.35 -24.30
N ASP A 101 -7.95 18.43 -25.63
CA ASP A 101 -6.73 18.04 -26.31
C ASP A 101 -5.58 18.94 -25.81
N VAL A 102 -4.53 18.31 -25.30
CA VAL A 102 -3.30 18.99 -24.88
C VAL A 102 -2.28 18.77 -25.98
N ASP A 103 -1.97 19.86 -26.69
CA ASP A 103 -0.95 19.86 -27.73
C ASP A 103 0.40 20.15 -27.05
N PHE A 104 1.23 19.12 -26.88
CA PHE A 104 2.58 19.26 -26.37
C PHE A 104 3.46 19.86 -27.47
N LYS A 105 3.38 21.19 -27.63
CA LYS A 105 4.36 21.92 -28.45
C LYS A 105 5.72 21.83 -27.76
N ILE A 106 6.61 21.06 -28.38
CA ILE A 106 8.04 20.97 -28.08
C ILE A 106 8.70 22.30 -28.43
#